data_AF-A0A9D4WFJ4-F1
#
_entry.id   AF-A0A9D4WFJ4-F1
#
_cell.length_a   1.000
_cell.length_b   1.000
_cell.length_c   1.000
_cell.angle_alpha   90.00
_cell.angle_beta   90.00
_cell.angle_gamma   90.00
#
_symmetry.space_group_name_H-M   'P 1'
#
loop_
_entity.id
_entity.type
_entity.pdbx_description
1 polymer ?
#
loop_
_entity_poly.entity_id
_entity_poly.type
_entity_poly.pdbx_seq_one_letter_code
_entity_poly.pdbx_strand_id
1 'polypeptide(L)'
;MGKPNTRSVSSESKSDLKMEKKERFYANVKSTVASLTAQKFAKKSIAKKKSKQQRRQEKKLKAYSLSSLLETLPELKEQLKAPPKPLEANFKLNCKNRQKLVLEEGKNLSEIIKNHSFQTNPLAAIHQHLRNQQPVPVVEEQQPKKNANVNGSRRRKMKKARDGVQSMDI
;
A
#
# COMPACT_ATOMS: atom_id res chain seq x y z
N MET A 1 60.79 -32.85 -28.90
CA MET A 1 60.25 -31.78 -28.03
C MET A 1 58.88 -32.20 -27.48
N GLY A 2 58.85 -32.99 -26.41
CA GLY A 2 57.61 -33.41 -25.74
C GLY A 2 57.25 -32.43 -24.63
N LYS A 3 56.00 -31.96 -24.59
CA LYS A 3 55.49 -31.06 -23.53
C LYS A 3 55.18 -31.88 -22.27
N PRO A 4 55.60 -31.47 -21.05
CA PRO A 4 55.17 -32.11 -19.83
C PRO A 4 53.78 -31.63 -19.43
N ASN A 5 52.84 -32.57 -19.27
CA ASN A 5 51.49 -32.33 -18.80
C ASN A 5 51.49 -32.23 -17.27
N THR A 6 51.32 -31.01 -16.72
CA THR A 6 51.18 -30.78 -15.28
C THR A 6 49.76 -31.13 -14.84
N ARG A 7 49.52 -32.41 -14.58
CA ARG A 7 48.42 -32.85 -13.71
C ARG A 7 49.04 -33.26 -12.39
N SER A 8 48.92 -32.41 -11.38
CA SER A 8 49.25 -32.74 -10.00
C SER A 8 48.44 -33.98 -9.59
N VAL A 9 49.09 -35.14 -9.62
CA VAL A 9 48.50 -36.39 -9.17
C VAL A 9 48.62 -36.38 -7.65
N SER A 10 47.58 -35.89 -6.97
CA SER A 10 47.35 -36.25 -5.57
C SER A 10 47.30 -37.78 -5.53
N SER A 11 48.10 -38.42 -4.68
CA SER A 11 48.16 -39.88 -4.55
C SER A 11 46.94 -40.40 -3.77
N GLU A 12 45.74 -39.94 -4.11
CA GLU A 12 44.49 -40.38 -3.53
C GLU A 12 44.10 -41.74 -4.13
N SER A 13 43.89 -42.70 -3.26
CA SER A 13 43.44 -44.02 -3.69
C SER A 13 42.03 -43.93 -4.28
N LYS A 14 41.68 -44.83 -5.21
CA LYS A 14 40.31 -44.90 -5.75
C LYS A 14 39.24 -45.08 -4.66
N SER A 15 39.61 -45.62 -3.50
CA SER A 15 38.78 -45.71 -2.30
C SER A 15 38.53 -44.35 -1.64
N ASP A 16 39.54 -43.50 -1.54
CA ASP A 16 39.43 -42.17 -0.92
C ASP A 16 38.47 -41.28 -1.73
N LEU A 17 38.61 -41.31 -3.06
CA LEU A 17 37.68 -40.62 -3.97
C LEU A 17 36.23 -41.11 -3.82
N LYS A 18 36.01 -42.40 -3.52
CA LYS A 18 34.67 -42.95 -3.26
C LYS A 18 34.14 -42.52 -1.90
N MET A 19 34.98 -42.44 -0.87
CA MET A 19 34.59 -41.95 0.45
C MET A 19 34.23 -40.47 0.40
N GLU A 20 35.07 -39.64 -0.20
CA GLU A 20 34.81 -38.21 -0.36
C GLU A 20 33.49 -37.96 -1.11
N LYS A 21 33.22 -38.74 -2.17
CA LYS A 21 31.94 -38.64 -2.90
C LYS A 21 30.74 -38.99 -2.02
N LYS A 22 30.86 -39.98 -1.12
CA LYS A 22 29.81 -40.33 -0.16
C LYS A 22 29.62 -39.23 0.89
N GLU A 23 30.71 -38.65 1.41
CA GLU A 23 30.64 -37.55 2.37
C GLU A 23 29.95 -36.32 1.77
N ARG A 24 30.34 -35.93 0.56
CA ARG A 24 29.69 -34.84 -0.19
C ARG A 24 28.20 -35.14 -0.42
N PHE A 25 27.84 -36.38 -0.73
CA PHE A 25 26.44 -36.78 -0.87
C PHE A 25 25.66 -36.59 0.44
N TYR A 26 26.16 -37.10 1.57
CA TYR A 26 25.48 -36.94 2.86
C TYR A 26 25.44 -35.48 3.34
N ALA A 27 26.49 -34.70 3.09
CA ALA A 27 26.51 -33.27 3.38
C ALA A 27 25.43 -32.53 2.57
N ASN A 28 25.28 -32.86 1.29
CA ASN A 28 24.27 -32.27 0.42
C ASN A 28 22.85 -32.65 0.86
N VAL A 29 22.61 -33.92 1.22
CA VAL A 29 21.30 -34.35 1.74
C VAL A 29 20.96 -33.64 3.05
N LYS A 30 21.93 -33.53 3.98
CA LYS A 30 21.71 -32.80 5.25
C LYS A 30 21.43 -31.32 5.02
N SER A 31 22.20 -30.67 4.14
CA SER A 31 22.05 -29.24 3.80
C SER A 31 20.68 -28.95 3.16
N THR A 32 20.24 -29.81 2.23
CA THR A 32 18.95 -29.64 1.56
C THR A 32 17.77 -29.83 2.52
N VAL A 33 17.83 -30.82 3.42
CA VAL A 33 16.79 -31.03 4.46
C VAL A 33 16.75 -29.86 5.44
N ALA A 34 17.90 -29.36 5.89
CA ALA A 34 17.98 -28.18 6.75
C ALA A 34 17.39 -26.93 6.06
N SER A 35 17.69 -26.73 4.78
CA SER A 35 17.15 -25.62 4.00
C SER A 35 15.63 -25.72 3.83
N LEU A 36 15.10 -26.92 3.54
CA LEU A 36 13.66 -27.12 3.36
C LEU A 36 12.88 -26.93 4.67
N THR A 37 13.42 -27.43 5.78
CA THR A 37 12.80 -27.25 7.10
C THR A 37 12.78 -25.77 7.49
N ALA A 38 13.91 -25.07 7.37
CA ALA A 38 13.98 -23.62 7.59
C ALA A 38 12.99 -22.83 6.72
N GLN A 39 12.89 -23.16 5.42
CA GLN A 39 11.95 -22.50 4.51
C GLN A 39 10.49 -22.75 4.92
N LYS A 40 10.14 -23.97 5.36
CA LYS A 40 8.80 -24.30 5.87
C LYS A 40 8.46 -23.50 7.13
N PHE A 41 9.39 -23.39 8.08
CA PHE A 41 9.19 -22.60 9.31
C PHE A 41 9.03 -21.11 9.02
N ALA A 42 9.86 -20.55 8.13
CA ALA A 42 9.76 -19.16 7.70
C ALA A 42 8.40 -18.87 7.02
N LYS A 43 7.94 -19.74 6.12
CA LYS A 43 6.62 -19.59 5.47
C LYS A 43 5.47 -19.64 6.49
N LYS A 44 5.53 -20.56 7.46
CA LYS A 44 4.52 -20.68 8.53
C LYS A 44 4.48 -19.45 9.44
N SER A 45 5.62 -18.88 9.81
CA SER A 45 5.67 -17.69 10.68
C SER A 45 5.14 -16.43 9.96
N ILE A 46 5.46 -16.25 8.68
CA ILE A 46 4.96 -15.15 7.85
C ILE A 46 3.43 -15.23 7.71
N ALA A 47 2.88 -16.41 7.44
CA ALA A 47 1.43 -16.60 7.31
C ALA A 47 0.68 -16.26 8.62
N LYS A 48 1.19 -16.72 9.78
CA LYS A 48 0.60 -16.40 11.09
C LYS A 48 0.61 -14.89 11.39
N LYS A 49 1.68 -14.18 11.02
CA LYS A 49 1.80 -12.73 11.20
C LYS A 49 0.76 -11.97 10.37
N LYS A 50 0.57 -12.35 9.10
CA LYS A 50 -0.43 -11.74 8.20
C LYS A 50 -1.86 -11.93 8.70
N SER A 51 -2.24 -13.15 9.11
CA SER A 51 -3.57 -13.45 9.64
C SER A 51 -3.90 -12.65 10.92
N LYS A 52 -2.95 -12.56 11.86
CA LYS A 52 -3.12 -11.77 13.10
C LYS A 52 -3.31 -10.28 12.82
N GLN A 53 -2.58 -9.74 11.85
CA GLN A 53 -2.71 -8.33 11.45
C GLN A 53 -4.07 -8.05 10.81
N GLN A 54 -4.53 -8.92 9.91
CA GLN A 54 -5.83 -8.79 9.26
C GLN A 54 -6.98 -8.79 10.29
N ARG A 55 -6.99 -9.75 11.22
CA ARG A 55 -8.00 -9.81 12.29
C ARG A 55 -8.00 -8.54 13.16
N ARG A 56 -6.84 -7.93 13.40
CA ARG A 56 -6.73 -6.65 14.13
C ARG A 56 -7.31 -5.48 13.32
N GLN A 57 -7.08 -5.45 12.01
CA GLN A 57 -7.64 -4.44 11.12
C GLN A 57 -9.17 -4.56 11.04
N GLU A 58 -9.70 -5.77 10.88
CA GLU A 58 -11.15 -6.04 10.86
C GLU A 58 -11.83 -5.62 12.17
N LYS A 59 -11.22 -5.92 13.33
CA LYS A 59 -11.73 -5.46 14.63
C LYS A 59 -11.76 -3.93 14.74
N LYS A 60 -10.74 -3.24 14.23
CA LYS A 60 -10.72 -1.78 14.20
C LYS A 60 -11.81 -1.22 13.30
N LEU A 61 -11.96 -1.76 12.09
CA LEU A 61 -13.01 -1.33 11.15
C LEU A 61 -14.42 -1.50 11.74
N LYS A 62 -14.67 -2.60 12.48
CA LYS A 62 -15.95 -2.81 13.17
C LYS A 62 -16.18 -1.84 14.34
N ALA A 63 -15.14 -1.46 15.08
CA ALA A 63 -15.27 -0.52 16.19
C ALA A 63 -15.65 0.91 15.74
N TYR A 64 -15.27 1.29 14.52
CA TYR A 64 -15.65 2.58 13.92
C TYR A 64 -16.88 2.47 13.00
N SER A 65 -17.57 1.32 12.99
CA SER A 65 -18.81 1.17 12.22
C SER A 65 -19.93 1.96 12.91
N LEU A 66 -20.36 3.04 12.27
CA LEU A 66 -21.49 3.86 12.72
C LEU A 66 -22.85 3.30 12.26
N SER A 67 -22.91 2.02 11.89
CA SER A 67 -24.12 1.40 11.34
C SER A 67 -25.29 1.38 12.32
N SER A 68 -25.03 1.34 13.63
CA SER A 68 -26.07 1.46 14.66
C SER A 68 -26.70 2.86 14.73
N LEU A 69 -25.95 3.92 14.44
CA LEU A 69 -26.48 5.30 14.42
C LEU A 69 -27.46 5.51 13.25
N LEU A 70 -27.28 4.77 12.15
CA LEU A 70 -28.20 4.82 11.02
C LEU A 70 -29.59 4.29 11.40
N GLU A 71 -29.68 3.31 12.30
CA GLU A 71 -30.97 2.78 12.77
C GLU A 71 -31.75 3.84 13.56
N THR A 72 -31.05 4.63 14.37
CA THR A 72 -31.65 5.67 15.22
C THR A 72 -31.89 7.00 14.51
N LEU A 73 -31.19 7.28 13.41
CA LEU A 73 -31.28 8.55 12.68
C LEU A 73 -31.63 8.29 11.19
N PRO A 74 -32.93 8.09 10.87
CA PRO A 74 -33.39 7.80 9.52
C PRO A 74 -33.01 8.88 8.50
N GLU A 75 -32.98 10.14 8.92
CA GLU A 75 -32.60 11.30 8.09
C GLU A 75 -31.18 11.18 7.51
N LEU A 76 -30.26 10.55 8.24
CA LEU A 76 -28.88 10.33 7.77
C LEU A 76 -28.79 9.23 6.71
N LYS A 77 -29.73 8.29 6.66
CA LYS A 77 -29.75 7.23 5.64
C LYS A 77 -29.94 7.80 4.24
N GLU A 78 -30.67 8.90 4.12
CA GLU A 78 -30.93 9.57 2.84
C GLU A 78 -29.71 10.37 2.38
N GLN A 79 -29.03 11.04 3.30
CA GLN A 79 -27.80 11.79 3.02
C GLN A 79 -26.61 10.86 2.65
N LEU A 80 -26.59 9.63 3.15
CA LEU A 80 -25.54 8.64 2.86
C LEU A 80 -25.75 7.86 1.55
N LYS A 81 -26.93 7.94 0.93
CA LYS A 81 -27.21 7.33 -0.40
C LYS A 81 -26.55 8.12 -1.54
N ALA A 82 -26.21 9.39 -1.31
CA ALA A 82 -25.32 10.10 -2.19
C ALA A 82 -23.95 9.40 -2.18
N PRO A 83 -23.26 9.24 -3.32
CA PRO A 83 -21.93 8.63 -3.34
C PRO A 83 -21.09 9.36 -2.29
N PRO A 84 -20.42 8.64 -1.36
CA PRO A 84 -19.57 9.28 -0.39
C PRO A 84 -18.57 10.10 -1.18
N LYS A 85 -18.68 11.44 -1.12
CA LYS A 85 -17.64 12.31 -1.65
C LYS A 85 -16.35 11.78 -1.03
N PRO A 86 -15.27 11.56 -1.80
CA PRO A 86 -14.03 11.02 -1.27
C PRO A 86 -13.37 12.07 -0.40
N LEU A 87 -13.92 12.31 0.79
CA LEU A 87 -13.32 13.10 1.84
C LEU A 87 -12.15 12.33 2.46
N GLU A 88 -11.98 11.03 2.18
CA GLU A 88 -10.98 10.21 2.88
C GLU A 88 -9.76 9.79 2.05
N ALA A 89 -9.73 10.07 0.75
CA ALA A 89 -8.62 9.61 -0.10
C ALA A 89 -7.31 10.38 0.12
N ASN A 90 -7.36 11.60 0.70
CA ASN A 90 -6.20 12.50 0.78
C ASN A 90 -5.87 13.00 2.20
N PHE A 91 -6.50 12.51 3.27
CA PHE A 91 -6.19 12.91 4.66
C PHE A 91 -4.93 12.26 5.23
N LYS A 92 -3.93 11.97 4.39
CA LYS A 92 -2.62 11.60 4.89
C LYS A 92 -1.94 12.87 5.42
N LEU A 93 -2.15 13.14 6.70
CA LEU A 93 -1.55 14.27 7.41
C LEU A 93 -0.02 14.09 7.46
N ASN A 94 0.67 14.70 6.50
CA ASN A 94 2.11 14.91 6.57
C ASN A 94 2.42 16.17 7.40
N CYS A 95 3.66 16.33 7.86
CA CYS A 95 4.07 17.46 8.70
C CYS A 95 3.76 18.84 8.07
N LYS A 96 3.94 18.98 6.74
CA LYS A 96 3.64 20.21 6.00
C LYS A 96 2.13 20.49 5.94
N ASN A 97 1.33 19.47 5.65
CA ASN A 97 -0.13 19.56 5.60
C ASN A 97 -0.70 19.85 6.99
N ARG A 98 -0.13 19.27 8.05
CA ARG A 98 -0.51 19.59 9.43
C ARG A 98 -0.25 21.05 9.75
N GLN A 99 0.92 21.58 9.39
CA GLN A 99 1.23 22.99 9.61
C GLN A 99 0.28 23.92 8.86
N LYS A 100 -0.03 23.60 7.59
CA LYS A 100 -1.02 24.34 6.80
C LYS A 100 -2.39 24.34 7.45
N LEU A 101 -2.88 23.17 7.85
CA LEU A 101 -4.17 23.02 8.54
C LEU A 101 -4.20 23.86 9.82
N VAL A 102 -3.14 23.82 10.64
CA VAL A 102 -3.08 24.64 11.86
C VAL A 102 -3.15 26.14 11.54
N LEU A 103 -2.48 26.60 10.48
CA LEU A 103 -2.52 28.00 10.06
C LEU A 103 -3.90 28.40 9.51
N GLU A 104 -4.54 27.54 8.74
CA GLU A 104 -5.89 27.76 8.20
C GLU A 104 -6.93 27.81 9.31
N GLU A 105 -6.95 26.81 10.20
CA GLU A 105 -7.86 26.76 11.35
C GLU A 105 -7.62 27.92 12.32
N GLY A 106 -6.36 28.31 12.54
CA GLY A 106 -6.03 29.48 13.35
C GLY A 106 -6.61 30.78 12.77
N LYS A 107 -6.59 30.95 11.45
CA LYS A 107 -7.22 32.10 10.78
C LYS A 107 -8.74 32.05 10.92
N ASN A 108 -9.36 30.91 10.62
CA ASN A 108 -10.80 30.73 10.74
C ASN A 108 -11.30 31.06 12.16
N LEU A 109 -10.60 30.56 13.18
CA LEU A 109 -10.91 30.85 14.58
C LEU A 109 -10.74 32.33 14.90
N SER A 110 -9.68 32.98 14.39
CA SER A 110 -9.48 34.41 14.60
C SER A 110 -10.60 35.27 13.98
N GLU A 111 -11.16 34.85 12.85
CA GLU A 111 -12.30 35.51 12.21
C GLU A 111 -13.57 35.34 13.03
N ILE A 112 -13.84 34.13 13.53
CA ILE A 112 -14.98 33.85 14.42
C ILE A 112 -14.92 34.72 15.68
N ILE A 113 -13.75 34.86 16.31
CA ILE A 113 -13.59 35.68 17.52
C ILE A 113 -13.80 37.19 17.23
N LYS A 114 -13.39 37.66 16.05
CA LYS A 114 -13.59 39.06 15.63
C LYS A 114 -15.04 39.38 15.31
N ASN A 115 -15.85 38.38 14.95
CA ASN A 115 -17.24 38.56 14.58
C ASN A 115 -18.11 38.93 15.80
N HIS A 116 -18.74 40.10 15.75
CA HIS A 116 -19.57 40.61 16.84
C HIS A 116 -20.81 39.74 17.14
N SER A 117 -21.29 38.97 16.14
CA SER A 117 -22.37 38.00 16.34
C SER A 117 -22.04 36.94 17.39
N PHE A 118 -20.77 36.51 17.46
CA PHE A 118 -20.32 35.53 18.45
C PHE A 118 -20.14 36.12 19.85
N GLN A 119 -20.01 37.44 19.96
CA GLN A 119 -19.90 38.14 21.26
C GLN A 119 -21.28 38.40 21.87
N THR A 120 -22.27 38.74 21.04
CA THR A 120 -23.63 39.10 21.47
C THR A 120 -24.50 37.87 21.72
N ASN A 121 -24.56 36.93 20.78
CA ASN A 121 -25.31 35.69 20.93
C ASN A 121 -24.53 34.51 20.34
N PRO A 122 -23.64 33.88 21.14
CA PRO A 122 -22.76 32.83 20.65
C PRO A 122 -23.56 31.61 20.15
N LEU A 123 -24.68 31.27 20.78
CA LEU A 123 -25.48 30.10 20.41
C LEU A 123 -26.13 30.28 19.03
N ALA A 124 -26.76 31.43 18.79
CA ALA A 124 -27.37 31.72 17.49
C ALA A 124 -26.31 31.83 16.38
N ALA A 125 -25.16 32.47 16.68
CA ALA A 125 -24.06 32.62 15.73
C ALA A 125 -23.44 31.26 15.34
N ILE A 126 -23.25 30.35 16.31
CA ILE A 126 -22.79 28.98 16.04
C ILE A 126 -23.79 28.25 15.14
N HIS A 127 -25.09 28.33 15.46
CA HIS A 127 -26.11 27.66 14.66
C HIS A 127 -26.14 28.17 13.21
N GLN A 128 -26.06 29.49 13.01
CA GLN A 128 -25.97 30.09 11.68
C GLN A 128 -24.69 29.68 10.95
N HIS A 129 -23.55 29.70 11.65
CA HIS A 129 -22.27 29.28 11.09
C HIS A 129 -22.31 27.82 10.64
N LEU A 130 -22.81 26.91 11.47
CA LEU A 130 -22.97 25.50 11.13
C LEU A 130 -23.89 25.31 9.92
N ARG A 131 -25.00 26.06 9.85
CA ARG A 131 -25.91 26.01 8.69
C ARG A 131 -25.23 26.48 7.40
N ASN A 132 -24.39 27.51 7.47
CA ASN A 132 -23.65 28.03 6.32
C ASN A 132 -22.51 27.10 5.87
N GLN A 133 -21.89 26.37 6.82
CA GLN A 133 -20.81 25.42 6.54
C GLN A 133 -21.31 24.05 6.06
N GLN A 134 -22.63 23.80 6.11
CA GLN A 134 -23.19 22.60 5.53
C GLN A 134 -23.06 22.65 3.99
N PRO A 135 -22.48 21.62 3.37
CA PRO A 135 -22.42 21.56 1.92
C PRO A 135 -23.85 21.48 1.37
N VAL A 136 -24.21 22.41 0.49
CA VAL A 136 -25.49 22.36 -0.23
C VAL A 136 -25.59 20.99 -0.93
N PRO A 137 -26.69 20.25 -0.76
CA PRO A 137 -26.89 18.99 -1.47
C PRO A 137 -26.84 19.30 -2.97
N VAL A 138 -25.87 18.71 -3.65
CA VAL A 138 -25.71 18.81 -5.09
C VAL A 138 -26.90 18.08 -5.70
N VAL A 139 -27.94 18.82 -6.09
CA VAL A 139 -28.89 18.37 -7.11
C VAL A 139 -28.05 18.04 -8.34
N GLU A 140 -28.24 16.83 -8.86
CA GLU A 140 -27.49 16.28 -9.98
C GLU A 140 -27.67 17.12 -11.26
N GLU A 141 -26.77 18.06 -11.49
CA GLU A 141 -26.54 18.60 -12.83
C GLU A 141 -25.14 18.23 -13.33
N GLN A 142 -25.14 17.11 -14.04
CA GLN A 142 -24.37 16.83 -15.25
C GLN A 142 -22.83 16.93 -15.19
N GLN A 143 -22.24 15.74 -15.08
CA GLN A 143 -20.92 15.26 -15.53
C GLN A 143 -19.80 16.28 -15.86
N PRO A 144 -18.63 16.21 -15.19
CA PRO A 144 -17.45 16.90 -15.68
C PRO A 144 -16.85 16.17 -16.90
N LYS A 145 -16.71 16.92 -17.99
CA LYS A 145 -16.00 16.53 -19.21
C LYS A 145 -14.56 16.09 -18.88
N LYS A 146 -14.12 15.02 -19.54
CA LYS A 146 -12.76 14.47 -19.46
C LYS A 146 -11.73 15.50 -19.93
N ASN A 147 -10.91 16.01 -19.02
CA ASN A 147 -9.75 16.82 -19.38
C ASN A 147 -8.59 15.88 -19.76
N ALA A 148 -8.16 15.97 -21.01
CA ALA A 148 -7.04 15.21 -21.55
C ALA A 148 -5.73 15.60 -20.82
N ASN A 149 -5.05 14.62 -20.24
CA ASN A 149 -3.68 14.74 -19.78
C ASN A 149 -2.76 14.86 -21.00
N VAL A 150 -2.34 16.09 -21.31
CA VAL A 150 -1.09 16.35 -22.04
C VAL A 150 -0.01 16.49 -20.97
N ASN A 151 0.84 15.48 -20.79
CA ASN A 151 2.25 15.62 -20.46
C ASN A 151 2.99 14.27 -20.33
N GLY A 152 4.06 14.14 -21.11
CA GLY A 152 5.27 13.41 -20.71
C GLY A 152 5.37 11.94 -21.09
N SER A 153 5.30 11.60 -22.39
CA SER A 153 5.67 10.25 -22.83
C SER A 153 7.19 10.05 -22.75
N ARG A 154 7.53 8.96 -22.08
CA ARG A 154 8.83 8.53 -21.57
C ARG A 154 9.91 8.37 -22.65
N ARG A 155 11.13 8.79 -22.27
CA ARG A 155 12.43 8.33 -22.77
C ARG A 155 12.38 6.86 -23.22
N ARG A 156 12.53 6.62 -24.53
CA ARG A 156 12.77 5.28 -25.08
C ARG A 156 14.20 4.85 -24.71
N LYS A 157 14.33 3.91 -23.77
CA LYS A 157 15.54 3.08 -23.65
C LYS A 157 15.42 1.95 -24.66
N MET A 158 16.02 2.12 -25.83
CA MET A 158 16.29 1.03 -26.77
C MET A 158 17.19 -0.01 -26.08
N LYS A 159 16.69 -1.24 -25.91
CA LYS A 159 17.50 -2.41 -25.57
C LYS A 159 17.33 -3.46 -26.66
N LYS A 160 18.46 -3.71 -27.35
CA LYS A 160 18.89 -4.92 -28.07
C LYS A 160 17.85 -5.63 -28.95
N ALA A 161 18.00 -5.44 -30.27
CA ALA A 161 17.67 -6.46 -31.24
C ALA A 161 18.55 -7.69 -31.00
N ARG A 162 17.93 -8.88 -30.94
CA ARG A 162 18.58 -10.15 -31.19
C ARG A 162 18.04 -10.64 -32.53
N ASP A 163 18.95 -10.88 -33.44
CA ASP A 163 18.70 -11.50 -34.73
C ASP A 163 18.08 -12.88 -34.59
N GLY A 164 17.18 -13.20 -35.52
CA GLY A 164 17.02 -14.53 -36.08
C GLY A 164 16.18 -15.53 -35.30
N VAL A 165 14.88 -15.60 -35.60
CA VAL A 165 14.18 -16.89 -35.79
C VAL A 165 13.25 -16.74 -36.98
N GLN A 166 13.42 -17.65 -37.94
CA GLN A 166 12.83 -17.67 -39.27
C GLN A 166 11.33 -17.99 -39.23
N SER A 167 10.61 -17.35 -40.16
CA SER A 167 9.28 -17.70 -40.62
C SER A 167 9.27 -19.09 -41.25
N MET A 168 8.30 -19.93 -40.89
CA MET A 168 7.69 -20.91 -41.78
C MET A 168 6.24 -21.13 -41.37
N ASP A 169 5.33 -20.52 -42.13
CA ASP A 169 3.97 -21.00 -42.35
C ASP A 169 3.95 -21.59 -43.77
N ILE A 170 3.72 -22.91 -43.86
CA ILE A 170 2.98 -23.73 -44.85
C ILE A 170 3.24 -25.20 -44.49
#